data_AF-A0A448YN39-F1
#
_entry.id   AF-A0A448YN39-F1
#
_cell.length_a   1.000
_cell.length_b   1.000
_cell.length_c   1.000
_cell.angle_alpha   90.00
_cell.angle_beta   90.00
_cell.angle_gamma   90.00
#
_symmetry.space_group_name_H-M   'P 1'
#
loop_
_entity.id
_entity.type
_entity.pdbx_description
1 polymer ?
#
loop_
_entity_poly.entity_id
_entity_poly.type
_entity_poly.pdbx_seq_one_letter_code
_entity_poly.pdbx_strand_id
1 'polypeptide(L)'
;MASNKEIASLVIKFLNDSLSKGDVPSDNKDSLEFAIESIADAFGVEKDNVESVLGSKFGGKGLAELVKVQPTAETKTVPGAAPATSDGPGSSATKSKNIPTPDSSVEQKANELKLEGNKAMARRDFEEAIEKYSEAIKLVPTNAVYLSNRAAAYSSIRKHDLAVKDAEKATEVDPSYAKAWSRMGLAKYALGDAKGAMDAYSQGLKAEGTVHSPAMQKGYDTSKNRVAEQMASGLDDNLEGDVDRSTTSNNSGSAGSNPLGGLGDLGGLSGLLNNPQVMQAAQQMMQNPDALRNLMNNPQLRQMAQSMGLGGGAGSGAGAGAGAGAEGGNASGSGSTPSMEELLNNPMLRNMANQFMGGQNNNAGNNEH
;
A
#
# COMPACT_ATOMS: atom_id res chain seq x y z
N MET A 1 -5.56 -41.72 -1.64
CA MET A 1 -6.23 -40.46 -1.24
C MET A 1 -6.50 -39.67 -2.51
N ALA A 2 -7.65 -39.00 -2.60
CA ALA A 2 -7.97 -38.16 -3.75
C ALA A 2 -7.08 -36.91 -3.75
N SER A 3 -6.63 -36.48 -4.91
CA SER A 3 -5.88 -35.22 -5.08
C SER A 3 -6.81 -34.01 -4.97
N ASN A 4 -6.23 -32.83 -4.70
CA ASN A 4 -7.00 -31.58 -4.64
C ASN A 4 -7.75 -31.30 -5.95
N LYS A 5 -7.16 -31.67 -7.10
CA LYS A 5 -7.79 -31.57 -8.42
C LYS A 5 -8.99 -32.50 -8.55
N GLU A 6 -8.90 -33.73 -8.02
CA GLU A 6 -10.01 -34.70 -8.03
C GLU A 6 -11.16 -34.27 -7.11
N ILE A 7 -10.84 -33.65 -5.96
CA ILE A 7 -11.82 -33.07 -5.04
C ILE A 7 -12.50 -31.85 -5.65
N ALA A 8 -11.75 -30.98 -6.34
CA ALA A 8 -12.31 -29.83 -7.05
C ALA A 8 -13.31 -30.27 -8.14
N SER A 9 -13.02 -31.35 -8.87
CA SER A 9 -13.95 -31.94 -9.84
C SER A 9 -15.28 -32.40 -9.21
N LEU A 10 -15.27 -32.92 -7.98
CA LEU A 10 -16.50 -33.28 -7.25
C LEU A 10 -17.37 -32.07 -6.94
N VAL A 11 -16.74 -30.97 -6.50
CA VAL A 11 -17.44 -29.72 -6.18
C VAL A 11 -18.01 -29.08 -7.44
N ILE A 12 -17.23 -29.03 -8.52
CA ILE A 12 -17.67 -28.52 -9.83
C ILE A 12 -18.87 -29.32 -10.34
N LYS A 13 -18.84 -30.66 -10.26
CA LYS A 13 -19.98 -31.49 -10.69
C LYS A 13 -21.24 -31.19 -9.87
N PHE A 14 -21.11 -31.07 -8.55
CA PHE A 14 -22.24 -30.75 -7.69
C PHE A 14 -22.88 -29.39 -8.03
N LEU A 15 -22.07 -28.36 -8.31
CA LEU A 15 -22.58 -27.05 -8.72
C LEU A 15 -23.27 -27.10 -10.09
N ASN A 16 -22.69 -27.81 -11.06
CA ASN A 16 -23.31 -28.03 -12.38
C ASN A 16 -24.63 -28.81 -12.28
N ASP A 17 -24.69 -29.85 -11.45
CA ASP A 17 -25.91 -30.62 -11.21
C ASP A 17 -26.99 -29.75 -10.56
N SER A 18 -26.60 -28.87 -9.62
CA SER A 18 -27.51 -27.94 -8.94
C SER A 18 -28.08 -26.89 -9.91
N LEU A 19 -27.26 -26.39 -10.84
CA LEU A 19 -27.69 -25.52 -11.93
C LEU A 19 -28.66 -26.22 -12.89
N SER A 20 -28.36 -27.46 -13.25
CA SER A 20 -29.15 -28.25 -14.21
C SER A 20 -30.49 -28.72 -13.64
N LYS A 21 -30.53 -29.06 -12.34
CA LYS A 21 -31.76 -29.48 -11.64
C LYS A 21 -32.66 -28.32 -11.23
N GLY A 22 -32.15 -27.09 -11.28
CA GLY A 22 -32.89 -25.91 -10.84
C GLY A 22 -33.06 -25.83 -9.32
N ASP A 23 -32.18 -26.51 -8.56
CA ASP A 23 -32.16 -26.48 -7.09
C ASP A 23 -31.72 -25.10 -6.54
N VAL A 24 -31.37 -24.18 -7.44
CA VAL A 24 -30.81 -22.86 -7.16
C VAL A 24 -31.68 -21.78 -7.81
N PRO A 25 -32.02 -20.69 -7.09
CA PRO A 25 -32.76 -19.55 -7.66
C PRO A 25 -32.10 -19.01 -8.93
N SER A 26 -32.91 -18.57 -9.90
CA SER A 26 -32.45 -18.02 -11.18
C SER A 26 -31.42 -16.91 -11.02
N ASP A 27 -31.57 -16.09 -9.99
CA ASP A 27 -30.74 -14.92 -9.70
C ASP A 27 -29.31 -15.29 -9.25
N ASN A 28 -29.09 -16.55 -8.90
CA ASN A 28 -27.79 -17.06 -8.45
C ASN A 28 -27.07 -17.87 -9.53
N LYS A 29 -27.68 -18.08 -10.72
CA LYS A 29 -27.09 -18.87 -11.80
C LYS A 29 -25.72 -18.33 -12.23
N ASP A 30 -25.66 -17.04 -12.56
CA ASP A 30 -24.43 -16.36 -12.97
C ASP A 30 -23.34 -16.43 -11.88
N SER A 31 -23.75 -16.38 -10.61
CA SER A 31 -22.82 -16.49 -9.48
C SER A 31 -22.24 -17.89 -9.33
N LEU A 32 -23.05 -18.93 -9.59
CA LEU A 32 -22.59 -20.31 -9.56
C LEU A 32 -21.71 -20.64 -10.77
N GLU A 33 -22.05 -20.12 -11.95
CA GLU A 33 -21.21 -20.27 -13.16
C GLU A 33 -19.83 -19.65 -12.95
N PHE A 34 -19.77 -18.44 -12.38
CA PHE A 34 -18.50 -17.78 -12.04
C PHE A 34 -17.71 -18.55 -10.96
N ALA A 35 -18.40 -19.13 -9.97
CA ALA A 35 -17.76 -19.96 -8.96
C ALA A 35 -17.17 -21.24 -9.55
N ILE A 36 -17.88 -21.90 -10.48
CA ILE A 36 -17.40 -23.08 -11.20
C ILE A 36 -16.12 -22.74 -11.98
N GLU A 37 -16.11 -21.61 -12.69
CA GLU A 37 -14.95 -21.15 -13.44
C GLU A 37 -13.76 -20.83 -12.53
N SER A 38 -14.00 -20.11 -11.43
CA SER A 38 -12.96 -19.78 -10.45
C SER A 38 -12.34 -21.02 -9.81
N ILE A 39 -13.14 -22.05 -9.50
CA ILE A 39 -12.65 -23.32 -8.94
C ILE A 39 -11.88 -24.11 -10.01
N ALA A 40 -12.38 -24.12 -11.24
CA ALA A 40 -11.71 -24.81 -12.35
C ALA A 40 -10.31 -24.23 -12.60
N ASP A 41 -10.19 -22.90 -12.63
CA ASP A 41 -8.92 -22.21 -12.83
C ASP A 41 -7.97 -22.39 -11.65
N ALA A 42 -8.46 -22.26 -10.41
CA ALA A 42 -7.64 -22.38 -9.20
C ALA A 42 -7.00 -23.77 -9.03
N PHE A 43 -7.68 -24.83 -9.49
CA PHE A 43 -7.22 -26.21 -9.36
C PHE A 43 -6.81 -26.86 -10.69
N GLY A 44 -6.80 -26.09 -11.78
CA GLY A 44 -6.46 -26.56 -13.13
C GLY A 44 -7.35 -27.72 -13.59
N VAL A 45 -8.65 -27.67 -13.31
CA VAL A 45 -9.64 -28.68 -13.70
C VAL A 45 -10.18 -28.33 -15.09
N GLU A 46 -10.00 -29.24 -16.04
CA GLU A 46 -10.58 -29.10 -17.38
C GLU A 46 -12.06 -29.52 -17.32
N LYS A 47 -12.95 -28.64 -17.80
CA LYS A 47 -14.41 -28.81 -17.74
C LYS A 47 -14.87 -30.13 -18.40
N ASP A 48 -14.17 -30.58 -19.45
CA ASP A 48 -14.48 -31.80 -20.20
C ASP A 48 -14.03 -33.10 -19.51
N ASN A 49 -13.15 -33.01 -18.50
CA ASN A 49 -12.55 -34.18 -17.85
C ASN A 49 -13.22 -34.51 -16.50
N VAL A 50 -14.19 -33.70 -16.05
CA VAL A 50 -14.84 -33.86 -14.74
C VAL A 50 -15.50 -35.23 -14.61
N GLU A 51 -16.24 -35.70 -15.61
CA GLU A 51 -16.94 -37.00 -15.54
C GLU A 51 -15.99 -38.21 -15.54
N SER A 52 -14.92 -38.14 -16.32
CA SER A 52 -13.89 -39.19 -16.41
C SER A 52 -13.13 -39.36 -15.08
N VAL A 53 -12.78 -38.23 -14.43
CA VAL A 53 -12.15 -38.22 -13.11
C VAL A 53 -13.07 -38.81 -12.04
N LEU A 54 -14.37 -38.54 -12.12
CA LEU A 54 -15.36 -39.07 -11.18
C LEU A 54 -15.59 -40.58 -11.34
N GLY A 55 -15.67 -41.07 -12.58
CA GLY A 55 -15.80 -42.49 -12.87
C GLY A 55 -14.60 -43.30 -12.35
N SER A 56 -13.39 -42.78 -12.56
CA SER A 56 -12.15 -43.47 -12.19
C SER A 56 -11.81 -43.42 -10.69
N LYS A 57 -12.16 -42.34 -9.98
CA LYS A 57 -11.73 -42.11 -8.58
C LYS A 57 -12.82 -42.22 -7.53
N PHE A 58 -14.05 -41.95 -7.92
CA PHE A 58 -15.20 -41.94 -7.01
C PHE A 58 -16.25 -42.99 -7.39
N GLY A 59 -15.93 -43.88 -8.33
CA GLY A 59 -16.82 -44.96 -8.76
C GLY A 59 -18.15 -44.43 -9.33
N GLY A 60 -18.12 -43.25 -9.94
CA GLY A 60 -19.31 -42.57 -10.47
C GLY A 60 -20.21 -41.92 -9.40
N LYS A 61 -19.87 -41.98 -8.11
CA LYS A 61 -20.66 -41.39 -7.04
C LYS A 61 -20.45 -39.88 -6.98
N GLY A 62 -21.55 -39.14 -6.88
CA GLY A 62 -21.53 -37.69 -6.69
C GLY A 62 -21.25 -37.30 -5.24
N LEU A 63 -20.90 -36.03 -5.01
CA LEU A 63 -20.59 -35.49 -3.69
C LEU A 63 -21.72 -35.74 -2.67
N ALA A 64 -22.99 -35.56 -3.08
CA ALA A 64 -24.14 -35.79 -2.22
C ALA A 64 -24.34 -37.27 -1.82
N GLU A 65 -23.87 -38.22 -2.62
CA GLU A 65 -23.95 -39.66 -2.35
C GLU A 65 -22.80 -40.13 -1.45
N LEU A 66 -21.60 -39.57 -1.66
CA LEU A 66 -20.43 -39.84 -0.82
C LEU A 66 -20.65 -39.37 0.62
N VAL A 67 -21.50 -38.37 0.83
CA VAL A 67 -21.85 -37.84 2.16
C VAL A 67 -23.01 -38.62 2.82
N LYS A 68 -23.71 -39.51 2.10
CA LYS A 68 -24.96 -40.17 2.55
C LYS A 68 -24.86 -41.64 3.06
N VAL A 69 -23.69 -42.13 3.48
CA VAL A 69 -23.53 -43.46 4.13
C VAL A 69 -22.85 -43.29 5.49
N GLN A 70 -23.30 -43.80 6.66
CA GLN A 70 -24.58 -44.26 7.24
C GLN A 70 -24.34 -44.36 8.78
N PRO A 71 -25.35 -44.22 9.65
CA PRO A 71 -25.27 -44.63 11.05
C PRO A 71 -25.69 -46.12 11.22
N THR A 72 -24.82 -46.98 11.77
CA THR A 72 -25.19 -48.14 12.63
C THR A 72 -23.95 -48.77 13.27
N ALA A 73 -24.02 -48.98 14.58
CA ALA A 73 -23.09 -49.76 15.40
C ALA A 73 -23.47 -51.25 15.40
N GLU A 74 -22.49 -52.16 15.49
CA GLU A 74 -22.59 -53.38 16.30
C GLU A 74 -21.25 -53.70 16.97
N THR A 75 -21.31 -53.72 18.30
CA THR A 75 -20.31 -53.98 19.33
C THR A 75 -20.10 -55.47 19.63
N LYS A 76 -18.85 -55.87 19.95
CA LYS A 76 -18.42 -56.92 20.91
C LYS A 76 -16.88 -56.95 20.87
N THR A 77 -16.06 -56.78 21.91
CA THR A 77 -16.17 -56.95 23.38
C THR A 77 -15.12 -56.09 24.10
N VAL A 78 -15.50 -55.49 25.22
CA VAL A 78 -14.71 -54.67 26.18
C VAL A 78 -13.93 -55.59 27.17
N PRO A 79 -12.87 -55.14 27.89
CA PRO A 79 -13.00 -54.17 29.00
C PRO A 79 -11.83 -53.17 29.14
N GLY A 80 -12.13 -51.91 29.49
CA GLY A 80 -11.11 -50.94 29.85
C GLY A 80 -11.64 -49.53 30.11
N ALA A 81 -12.25 -49.36 31.29
CA ALA A 81 -12.54 -48.11 31.99
C ALA A 81 -13.61 -47.14 31.42
N ALA A 82 -14.74 -47.14 32.12
CA ALA A 82 -15.57 -45.97 32.40
C ALA A 82 -15.71 -45.90 33.94
N PRO A 83 -16.38 -44.90 34.56
CA PRO A 83 -16.68 -43.51 34.19
C PRO A 83 -16.42 -42.55 35.38
N ALA A 84 -16.86 -41.28 35.24
CA ALA A 84 -17.46 -40.41 36.28
C ALA A 84 -16.77 -39.05 36.52
N THR A 85 -17.53 -38.00 36.15
CA THR A 85 -17.87 -36.77 36.88
C THR A 85 -16.93 -36.13 37.91
N SER A 86 -16.92 -34.78 37.81
CA SER A 86 -16.73 -33.75 38.85
C SER A 86 -15.46 -33.78 39.69
N ASP A 87 -14.57 -32.81 39.47
CA ASP A 87 -14.21 -31.80 40.48
C ASP A 87 -13.23 -30.76 39.91
N GLY A 88 -13.43 -29.48 40.28
CA GLY A 88 -12.39 -28.44 40.17
C GLY A 88 -11.31 -28.63 41.26
N PRO A 89 -10.25 -27.78 41.34
CA PRO A 89 -10.34 -26.31 41.43
C PRO A 89 -9.42 -25.57 40.43
N GLY A 90 -9.70 -24.33 39.99
CA GLY A 90 -9.41 -23.06 40.69
C GLY A 90 -7.91 -22.68 40.56
N SER A 91 -7.44 -21.47 40.26
CA SER A 91 -7.95 -20.09 40.21
C SER A 91 -6.82 -19.26 39.53
N SER A 92 -7.05 -18.24 38.71
CA SER A 92 -7.68 -16.96 39.05
C SER A 92 -8.29 -16.34 37.79
N ALA A 93 -9.61 -16.33 37.64
CA ALA A 93 -10.55 -15.31 38.13
C ALA A 93 -10.33 -13.91 37.50
N THR A 94 -11.19 -13.56 36.52
CA THR A 94 -12.34 -12.68 36.81
C THR A 94 -13.41 -12.70 35.71
N LYS A 95 -14.60 -13.17 36.12
CA LYS A 95 -15.97 -12.72 35.78
C LYS A 95 -16.46 -12.74 34.32
N SER A 96 -17.17 -13.83 34.05
CA SER A 96 -18.33 -13.99 33.16
C SER A 96 -19.24 -12.76 33.04
N LYS A 97 -19.56 -12.39 31.80
CA LYS A 97 -20.92 -12.03 31.39
C LYS A 97 -21.38 -12.99 30.30
N ASN A 98 -22.48 -13.65 30.62
CA ASN A 98 -23.30 -14.54 29.81
C ASN A 98 -23.60 -13.94 28.42
N ILE A 99 -23.16 -14.59 27.33
CA ILE A 99 -23.62 -14.28 25.96
C ILE A 99 -24.51 -15.45 25.53
N PRO A 100 -25.82 -15.24 25.31
CA PRO A 100 -26.69 -16.23 24.70
C PRO A 100 -26.19 -16.53 23.28
N THR A 101 -26.03 -17.81 22.95
CA THR A 101 -25.81 -18.26 21.56
C THR A 101 -26.95 -17.75 20.68
N PRO A 102 -26.71 -16.89 19.67
CA PRO A 102 -27.78 -16.43 18.80
C PRO A 102 -28.30 -17.60 17.96
N ASP A 103 -29.63 -17.67 17.87
CA ASP A 103 -30.37 -18.48 16.92
C ASP A 103 -29.72 -18.42 15.52
N SER A 104 -29.37 -19.58 14.95
CA SER A 104 -28.86 -19.72 13.57
C SER A 104 -29.72 -18.97 12.55
N SER A 105 -31.02 -18.84 12.81
CA SER A 105 -31.96 -18.05 12.00
C SER A 105 -31.66 -16.54 11.98
N VAL A 106 -31.20 -15.95 13.08
CA VAL A 106 -30.83 -14.52 13.14
C VAL A 106 -29.57 -14.25 12.30
N GLU A 107 -28.58 -15.14 12.37
CA GLU A 107 -27.38 -15.04 11.55
C GLU A 107 -27.67 -15.25 10.06
N GLN A 108 -28.59 -16.17 9.73
CA GLN A 108 -29.05 -16.37 8.35
C GLN A 108 -29.71 -15.10 7.80
N LYS A 109 -30.66 -14.51 8.54
CA LYS A 109 -31.32 -13.26 8.14
C LYS A 109 -30.32 -12.10 7.99
N ALA A 110 -29.35 -12.00 8.88
CA ALA A 110 -28.30 -10.98 8.76
C ALA A 110 -27.41 -11.20 7.53
N ASN A 111 -27.16 -12.46 7.16
CA ASN A 111 -26.42 -12.82 5.95
C ASN A 111 -27.18 -12.52 4.66
N GLU A 112 -28.50 -12.71 4.66
CA GLU A 112 -29.39 -12.30 3.55
C GLU A 112 -29.34 -10.79 3.34
N LEU A 113 -29.46 -10.01 4.42
CA LEU A 113 -29.34 -8.55 4.38
C LEU A 113 -27.95 -8.11 3.87
N LYS A 114 -26.87 -8.79 4.28
CA LYS A 114 -25.54 -8.56 3.70
C LYS A 114 -25.54 -8.83 2.20
N LEU A 115 -26.17 -9.90 1.73
CA LEU A 115 -26.22 -10.22 0.29
C LEU A 115 -27.01 -9.16 -0.49
N GLU A 116 -28.13 -8.69 0.04
CA GLU A 116 -28.89 -7.57 -0.52
C GLU A 116 -28.04 -6.30 -0.59
N GLY A 117 -27.32 -5.97 0.48
CA GLY A 117 -26.37 -4.86 0.49
C GLY A 117 -25.26 -5.01 -0.54
N ASN A 118 -24.75 -6.23 -0.75
CA ASN A 118 -23.75 -6.50 -1.79
C ASN A 118 -24.34 -6.28 -3.20
N LYS A 119 -25.60 -6.69 -3.44
CA LYS A 119 -26.30 -6.45 -4.71
C LYS A 119 -26.50 -4.95 -4.96
N ALA A 120 -26.86 -4.19 -3.93
CA ALA A 120 -26.96 -2.73 -4.00
C ALA A 120 -25.60 -2.07 -4.32
N MET A 121 -24.51 -2.52 -3.67
CA MET A 121 -23.14 -2.09 -3.98
C MET A 121 -22.77 -2.33 -5.44
N ALA A 122 -23.13 -3.50 -6.00
CA ALA A 122 -22.86 -3.83 -7.40
C ALA A 122 -23.62 -2.92 -8.38
N ARG A 123 -24.83 -2.49 -8.02
CA ARG A 123 -25.62 -1.48 -8.77
C ARG A 123 -25.17 -0.04 -8.52
N ARG A 124 -24.18 0.18 -7.64
CA ARG A 124 -23.75 1.50 -7.14
C ARG A 124 -24.84 2.27 -6.40
N ASP A 125 -25.85 1.58 -5.87
CA ASP A 125 -26.82 2.13 -4.93
C ASP A 125 -26.24 2.02 -3.52
N PHE A 126 -25.48 3.05 -3.14
CA PHE A 126 -24.71 3.02 -1.91
C PHE A 126 -25.57 3.31 -0.68
N GLU A 127 -26.62 4.11 -0.83
CA GLU A 127 -27.61 4.40 0.21
C GLU A 127 -28.38 3.13 0.59
N GLU A 128 -28.91 2.38 -0.39
CA GLU A 128 -29.56 1.09 -0.14
C GLU A 128 -28.57 0.10 0.50
N ALA A 129 -27.32 0.05 0.01
CA ALA A 129 -26.30 -0.82 0.60
C ALA A 129 -26.05 -0.49 2.10
N ILE A 130 -25.95 0.80 2.44
CA ILE A 130 -25.77 1.24 3.82
C ILE A 130 -26.96 0.82 4.70
N GLU A 131 -28.18 0.96 4.19
CA GLU A 131 -29.39 0.54 4.90
C GLU A 131 -29.35 -0.96 5.20
N LYS A 132 -29.13 -1.79 4.18
CA LYS A 132 -29.09 -3.25 4.31
C LYS A 132 -27.98 -3.74 5.24
N TYR A 133 -26.78 -3.19 5.14
CA TYR A 133 -25.71 -3.53 6.10
C TYR A 133 -26.04 -3.04 7.51
N SER A 134 -26.70 -1.89 7.66
CA SER A 134 -27.11 -1.40 8.98
C SER A 134 -28.14 -2.30 9.63
N GLU A 135 -29.08 -2.86 8.87
CA GLU A 135 -30.01 -3.87 9.35
C GLU A 135 -29.28 -5.16 9.75
N ALA A 136 -28.33 -5.64 8.94
CA ALA A 136 -27.51 -6.80 9.29
C ALA A 136 -26.71 -6.57 10.59
N ILE A 137 -26.14 -5.38 10.78
CA ILE A 137 -25.40 -4.98 11.99
C ILE A 137 -26.32 -4.88 13.22
N LYS A 138 -27.58 -4.47 13.06
CA LYS A 138 -28.55 -4.47 14.17
C LYS A 138 -28.83 -5.89 14.68
N LEU A 139 -28.85 -6.87 13.77
CA LEU A 139 -29.04 -8.28 14.12
C LEU A 139 -27.78 -8.91 14.71
N VAL A 140 -26.63 -8.67 14.09
CA VAL A 140 -25.33 -9.21 14.52
C VAL A 140 -24.29 -8.09 14.58
N PRO A 141 -24.18 -7.38 15.71
CA PRO A 141 -23.34 -6.18 15.83
C PRO A 141 -21.84 -6.49 15.91
N THR A 142 -21.48 -7.75 16.10
CA THR A 142 -20.11 -8.26 16.27
C THR A 142 -19.60 -8.96 15.02
N ASN A 143 -20.17 -8.70 13.84
CA ASN A 143 -19.67 -9.25 12.59
C ASN A 143 -18.80 -8.22 11.86
N ALA A 144 -17.49 -8.46 11.81
CA ALA A 144 -16.51 -7.57 11.17
C ALA A 144 -16.75 -7.38 9.66
N VAL A 145 -17.33 -8.39 8.99
CA VAL A 145 -17.64 -8.32 7.55
C VAL A 145 -18.73 -7.28 7.28
N TYR A 146 -19.80 -7.26 8.08
CA TYR A 146 -20.89 -6.31 7.86
C TYR A 146 -20.44 -4.87 8.09
N LEU A 147 -19.66 -4.65 9.15
CA LEU A 147 -19.05 -3.35 9.46
C LEU A 147 -18.10 -2.89 8.34
N SER A 148 -17.19 -3.75 7.89
CA SER A 148 -16.28 -3.45 6.78
C SER A 148 -17.00 -3.18 5.45
N ASN A 149 -18.08 -3.92 5.17
CA ASN A 149 -18.89 -3.70 3.97
C ASN A 149 -19.62 -2.35 4.02
N ARG A 150 -20.16 -1.96 5.18
CA ARG A 150 -20.76 -0.63 5.36
C ARG A 150 -19.73 0.48 5.30
N ALA A 151 -18.52 0.28 5.82
CA ALA A 151 -17.40 1.21 5.66
C ALA A 151 -17.04 1.43 4.18
N ALA A 152 -17.09 0.37 3.37
CA ALA A 152 -16.89 0.49 1.92
C ALA A 152 -17.99 1.35 1.27
N ALA A 153 -19.26 1.12 1.63
CA ALA A 153 -20.38 1.89 1.12
C ALA A 153 -20.31 3.39 1.54
N TYR A 154 -19.96 3.67 2.80
CA TYR A 154 -19.72 5.04 3.27
C TYR A 154 -18.58 5.74 2.52
N SER A 155 -17.50 5.01 2.22
CA SER A 155 -16.38 5.53 1.43
C SER A 155 -16.81 5.91 0.01
N SER A 156 -17.69 5.11 -0.61
CA SER A 156 -18.23 5.39 -1.95
C SER A 156 -19.03 6.69 -2.04
N ILE A 157 -19.68 7.09 -0.94
CA ILE A 157 -20.43 8.36 -0.84
C ILE A 157 -19.64 9.46 -0.11
N ARG A 158 -18.31 9.30 -0.01
CA ARG A 158 -17.38 10.26 0.62
C ARG A 158 -17.65 10.57 2.10
N LYS A 159 -18.41 9.73 2.80
CA LYS A 159 -18.61 9.83 4.26
C LYS A 159 -17.46 9.12 4.98
N HIS A 160 -16.24 9.63 4.78
CA HIS A 160 -15.02 8.96 5.23
C HIS A 160 -14.92 8.85 6.75
N ASP A 161 -15.43 9.82 7.51
CA ASP A 161 -15.47 9.73 8.99
C ASP A 161 -16.29 8.54 9.49
N LEU A 162 -17.43 8.24 8.83
CA LEU A 162 -18.25 7.09 9.17
C LEU A 162 -17.59 5.78 8.73
N ALA A 163 -16.90 5.80 7.58
CA ALA A 163 -16.13 4.65 7.12
C ALA A 163 -14.98 4.30 8.08
N VAL A 164 -14.28 5.29 8.63
CA VAL A 164 -13.25 5.07 9.66
C VAL A 164 -13.86 4.43 10.89
N LYS A 165 -14.95 4.97 11.44
CA LYS A 165 -15.61 4.42 12.64
C LYS A 165 -16.03 2.96 12.47
N ASP A 166 -16.62 2.62 11.32
CA ASP A 166 -17.03 1.24 11.04
C ASP A 166 -15.84 0.31 10.82
N ALA A 167 -14.80 0.77 10.13
CA ALA A 167 -13.60 -0.01 9.90
C ALA A 167 -12.82 -0.25 11.20
N GLU A 168 -12.70 0.75 12.07
CA GLU A 168 -12.10 0.64 13.41
C GLU A 168 -12.84 -0.39 14.26
N LYS A 169 -14.18 -0.30 14.30
CA LYS A 169 -15.00 -1.30 14.99
C LYS A 169 -14.83 -2.70 14.39
N ALA A 170 -14.69 -2.81 13.07
CA ALA A 170 -14.43 -4.10 12.42
C ALA A 170 -13.06 -4.68 12.83
N THR A 171 -12.02 -3.86 12.95
CA THR A 171 -10.70 -4.31 13.41
C THR A 171 -10.64 -4.61 14.91
N GLU A 172 -11.49 -3.97 15.72
CA GLU A 172 -11.66 -4.33 17.13
C GLU A 172 -12.33 -5.70 17.29
N VAL A 173 -13.32 -5.99 16.44
CA VAL A 173 -14.03 -7.26 16.42
C VAL A 173 -13.15 -8.40 15.90
N ASP A 174 -12.45 -8.17 14.79
CA ASP A 174 -11.53 -9.14 14.19
C ASP A 174 -10.25 -8.43 13.70
N PRO A 175 -9.19 -8.41 14.53
CA PRO A 175 -7.91 -7.82 14.17
C PRO A 175 -7.21 -8.53 13.00
N SER A 176 -7.57 -9.78 12.70
CA SER A 176 -7.01 -10.55 11.58
C SER A 176 -7.71 -10.25 10.24
N TYR A 177 -8.81 -9.50 10.27
CA TYR A 177 -9.57 -9.19 9.07
C TYR A 177 -8.93 -8.06 8.25
N ALA A 178 -7.94 -8.43 7.42
CA ALA A 178 -7.17 -7.54 6.56
C ALA A 178 -8.01 -6.52 5.76
N LYS A 179 -9.20 -6.91 5.28
CA LYS A 179 -10.09 -6.01 4.53
C LYS A 179 -10.52 -4.80 5.35
N ALA A 180 -10.80 -4.95 6.65
CA ALA A 180 -11.17 -3.85 7.52
C ALA A 180 -10.02 -2.83 7.66
N TRP A 181 -8.79 -3.29 7.84
CA TRP A 181 -7.60 -2.43 7.84
C TRP A 181 -7.43 -1.67 6.52
N SER A 182 -7.67 -2.34 5.38
CA SER A 182 -7.66 -1.68 4.06
C SER A 182 -8.72 -0.57 3.96
N ARG A 183 -9.94 -0.82 4.46
CA ARG A 183 -11.02 0.20 4.49
C ARG A 183 -10.65 1.39 5.36
N MET A 184 -10.10 1.13 6.55
CA MET A 184 -9.65 2.19 7.45
C MET A 184 -8.54 3.03 6.80
N GLY A 185 -7.53 2.39 6.22
CA GLY A 185 -6.42 3.09 5.57
C GLY A 185 -6.90 4.01 4.45
N LEU A 186 -7.81 3.51 3.60
CA LEU A 186 -8.38 4.30 2.51
C LEU A 186 -9.18 5.51 3.03
N ALA A 187 -10.00 5.30 4.06
CA ALA A 187 -10.84 6.35 4.62
C ALA A 187 -10.00 7.42 5.35
N LYS A 188 -8.99 7.03 6.14
CA LYS A 188 -8.06 7.97 6.81
C LYS A 188 -7.25 8.77 5.79
N TYR A 189 -6.79 8.12 4.72
CA TYR A 189 -6.07 8.81 3.65
C TYR A 189 -6.94 9.87 2.98
N ALA A 190 -8.21 9.55 2.70
CA ALA A 190 -9.17 10.49 2.12
C ALA A 190 -9.51 11.67 3.05
N LEU A 191 -9.39 11.50 4.37
CA LEU A 191 -9.51 12.57 5.36
C LEU A 191 -8.24 13.42 5.51
N GLY A 192 -7.16 13.08 4.81
CA GLY A 192 -5.87 13.77 4.92
C GLY A 192 -4.98 13.26 6.07
N ASP A 193 -5.45 12.30 6.86
CA ASP A 193 -4.66 11.61 7.89
C ASP A 193 -3.77 10.54 7.25
N ALA A 194 -2.72 11.01 6.57
CA ALA A 194 -1.76 10.15 5.89
C ALA A 194 -1.01 9.21 6.84
N LYS A 195 -0.72 9.67 8.06
CA LYS A 195 -0.03 8.87 9.07
C LYS A 195 -0.93 7.75 9.58
N GLY A 196 -2.16 8.06 9.98
CA GLY A 196 -3.12 7.04 10.40
C GLY A 196 -3.47 6.06 9.27
N ALA A 197 -3.49 6.52 8.02
CA ALA A 197 -3.64 5.64 6.86
C ALA A 197 -2.46 4.66 6.70
N MET A 198 -1.23 5.16 6.78
CA MET A 198 -0.02 4.34 6.72
C MET A 198 -0.01 3.27 7.82
N ASP A 199 -0.34 3.66 9.06
CA ASP A 199 -0.42 2.74 10.19
C ASP A 199 -1.49 1.67 9.98
N ALA A 200 -2.68 2.06 9.50
CA ALA A 200 -3.76 1.13 9.20
C ALA A 200 -3.36 0.12 8.11
N TYR A 201 -2.74 0.57 7.02
CA TYR A 201 -2.26 -0.34 5.97
C TYR A 201 -1.13 -1.25 6.48
N SER A 202 -0.23 -0.76 7.34
CA SER A 202 0.80 -1.60 7.96
C SER A 202 0.20 -2.74 8.79
N GLN A 203 -0.84 -2.46 9.58
CA GLN A 203 -1.55 -3.50 10.33
C GLN A 203 -2.28 -4.48 9.41
N GLY A 204 -2.90 -3.97 8.34
CA GLY A 204 -3.50 -4.82 7.31
C GLY A 204 -2.50 -5.79 6.68
N LEU A 205 -1.30 -5.31 6.33
CA LEU A 205 -0.26 -6.15 5.71
C LEU A 205 0.19 -7.26 6.65
N LYS A 206 0.28 -6.97 7.96
CA LYS A 206 0.56 -7.98 8.99
C LYS A 206 -0.58 -9.01 9.09
N ALA A 207 -1.82 -8.57 8.94
CA ALA A 207 -3.00 -9.42 8.99
C ALA A 207 -3.15 -10.33 7.74
N GLU A 208 -2.68 -9.91 6.56
CA GLU A 208 -2.66 -10.75 5.34
C GLU A 208 -1.63 -11.90 5.39
N GLY A 209 -0.72 -11.90 6.36
CA GLY A 209 0.32 -12.92 6.49
C GLY A 209 1.45 -12.69 5.48
N THR A 210 1.88 -13.75 4.78
CA THR A 210 3.04 -13.69 3.87
C THR A 210 2.71 -13.28 2.45
N VAL A 211 1.43 -13.31 2.05
CA VAL A 211 0.97 -12.94 0.71
C VAL A 211 0.17 -11.64 0.81
N HIS A 212 0.77 -10.55 0.35
CA HIS A 212 0.17 -9.22 0.44
C HIS A 212 -0.66 -8.87 -0.80
N SER A 213 -1.81 -8.25 -0.60
CA SER A 213 -2.62 -7.67 -1.65
C SER A 213 -1.88 -6.49 -2.31
N PRO A 214 -1.79 -6.45 -3.65
CA PRO A 214 -1.20 -5.32 -4.36
C PRO A 214 -1.86 -3.98 -4.00
N ALA A 215 -3.18 -4.00 -3.74
CA ALA A 215 -3.92 -2.81 -3.36
C ALA A 215 -3.51 -2.29 -1.97
N MET A 216 -3.23 -3.21 -1.04
CA MET A 216 -2.82 -2.85 0.31
C MET A 216 -1.39 -2.33 0.35
N GLN A 217 -0.47 -2.98 -0.37
CA GLN A 217 0.90 -2.51 -0.52
C GLN A 217 0.95 -1.12 -1.16
N LYS A 218 0.22 -0.91 -2.25
CA LYS A 218 0.12 0.40 -2.91
C LYS A 218 -0.47 1.47 -1.98
N GLY A 219 -1.49 1.12 -1.20
CA GLY A 219 -2.08 2.02 -0.20
C GLY A 219 -1.08 2.45 0.87
N TYR A 220 -0.29 1.50 1.38
CA TYR A 220 0.80 1.78 2.32
C TYR A 220 1.85 2.72 1.73
N ASP A 221 2.37 2.41 0.53
CA ASP A 221 3.43 3.20 -0.10
C ASP A 221 2.95 4.63 -0.43
N THR A 222 1.70 4.77 -0.90
CA THR A 222 1.08 6.08 -1.16
C THR A 222 0.96 6.89 0.12
N SER A 223 0.50 6.27 1.21
CA SER A 223 0.35 6.93 2.50
C SER A 223 1.71 7.33 3.09
N LYS A 224 2.72 6.45 2.96
CA LYS A 224 4.10 6.71 3.40
C LYS A 224 4.71 7.92 2.68
N ASN A 225 4.55 8.00 1.35
CA ASN A 225 5.05 9.14 0.58
C ASN A 225 4.35 10.44 0.99
N ARG A 226 3.03 10.40 1.18
CA ARG A 226 2.24 11.54 1.66
C ARG A 226 2.69 12.04 3.03
N VAL A 227 3.03 11.14 3.95
CA VAL A 227 3.61 11.50 5.26
C VAL A 227 4.98 12.18 5.08
N ALA A 228 5.84 11.65 4.21
CA ALA A 228 7.15 12.25 3.96
C ALA A 228 7.03 13.66 3.33
N GLU A 229 6.09 13.85 2.40
CA GLU A 229 5.78 15.16 1.83
C GLU A 229 5.30 16.15 2.90
N GLN A 230 4.39 15.73 3.79
CA GLN A 230 3.88 16.58 4.88
C GLN A 230 4.98 16.97 5.88
N MET A 231 5.92 16.05 6.16
CA MET A 231 7.07 16.35 7.02
C MET A 231 8.06 17.30 6.33
N ALA A 232 8.27 17.15 5.01
CA ALA A 232 9.13 18.03 4.23
C ALA A 232 8.54 19.43 4.08
N SER A 233 7.23 19.56 3.88
CA SER A 233 6.57 20.86 3.76
C SER A 233 6.58 21.63 5.09
N GLY A 234 6.33 20.98 6.23
CA GLY A 234 6.33 21.64 7.54
C GLY A 234 7.71 22.10 8.05
N LEU A 235 8.78 21.87 7.27
CA LEU A 235 10.12 22.39 7.53
C LEU A 235 10.38 23.73 6.81
N ASP A 236 9.54 24.13 5.85
CA ASP A 236 9.68 25.37 5.06
C ASP A 236 9.05 26.59 5.75
N ASP A 237 8.02 26.36 6.56
CA ASP A 237 7.26 27.38 7.30
C ASP A 237 8.12 28.19 8.32
N ASN A 238 9.33 27.71 8.64
CA ASN A 238 10.27 28.37 9.55
C ASN A 238 11.39 29.17 8.84
N LEU A 239 11.36 29.28 7.51
CA LEU A 239 12.41 29.97 6.72
C LEU A 239 11.94 31.28 6.07
N GLU A 240 10.64 31.60 6.04
CA GLU A 240 10.12 32.84 5.46
C GLU A 240 9.68 33.87 6.52
N GLY A 241 10.61 34.27 7.39
CA GLY A 241 10.37 35.31 8.38
C GLY A 241 11.62 36.12 8.71
N ASP A 242 12.17 36.84 7.73
CA ASP A 242 12.74 38.19 7.88
C ASP A 242 13.54 38.58 6.62
N VAL A 243 12.86 39.24 5.69
CA VAL A 243 13.54 40.02 4.64
C VAL A 243 13.50 41.49 5.07
N ASP A 244 14.31 41.87 6.06
CA ASP A 244 14.47 43.29 6.39
C ASP A 244 15.38 43.95 5.34
N ARG A 245 14.72 44.82 4.59
CA ARG A 245 15.20 45.60 3.47
C ARG A 245 16.02 46.75 4.03
N SER A 246 17.34 46.62 3.95
CA SER A 246 18.31 47.68 4.27
C SER A 246 17.94 49.01 3.60
N THR A 247 17.38 49.91 4.38
CA THR A 247 17.35 51.34 4.08
C THR A 247 18.35 52.02 4.99
N THR A 248 19.51 52.29 4.40
CA THR A 248 20.52 53.23 4.85
C THR A 248 19.87 54.53 5.32
N SER A 249 19.91 54.82 6.63
CA SER A 249 19.76 56.18 7.14
C SER A 249 20.35 56.33 8.54
N ASN A 250 21.44 57.11 8.60
CA ASN A 250 21.91 57.95 9.70
C ASN A 250 21.39 57.66 11.11
N ASN A 251 22.31 57.30 12.02
CA ASN A 251 22.42 58.09 13.24
C ASN A 251 23.84 58.07 13.85
N SER A 252 24.28 59.28 14.15
CA SER A 252 25.43 59.68 14.93
C SER A 252 25.37 59.21 16.38
N GLY A 253 26.50 58.72 16.88
CA GLY A 253 27.05 58.94 18.22
C GLY A 253 26.15 58.74 19.44
N SER A 254 26.41 57.69 20.22
CA SER A 254 26.71 57.85 21.65
C SER A 254 27.33 56.58 22.22
N ALA A 255 28.30 56.79 23.09
CA ALA A 255 29.17 55.80 23.71
C ALA A 255 28.46 54.98 24.79
N GLY A 256 28.87 53.73 24.94
CA GLY A 256 28.43 52.84 25.99
C GLY A 256 29.17 51.51 25.93
N SER A 257 30.44 51.54 26.34
CA SER A 257 31.28 50.37 26.53
C SER A 257 30.70 49.46 27.62
N ASN A 258 30.37 48.22 27.28
CA ASN A 258 30.36 47.09 28.21
C ASN A 258 30.93 45.85 27.51
N PRO A 259 32.05 45.27 28.00
CA PRO A 259 32.58 43.99 27.52
C PRO A 259 31.95 42.84 28.33
N LEU A 260 31.98 41.61 27.77
CA LEU A 260 31.50 40.32 28.33
C LEU A 260 30.01 40.03 27.98
N GLY A 261 29.63 39.12 27.08
CA GLY A 261 30.32 38.02 26.41
C GLY A 261 29.35 36.83 26.34
N GLY A 262 28.96 36.41 25.13
CA GLY A 262 28.37 35.07 24.89
C GLY A 262 26.88 35.00 24.54
N LEU A 263 26.47 35.59 23.41
CA LEU A 263 25.24 35.22 22.68
C LEU A 263 25.48 35.41 21.18
N GLY A 264 26.64 34.91 20.74
CA GLY A 264 27.02 34.84 19.34
C GLY A 264 26.93 33.40 18.87
N ASP A 265 26.25 33.22 17.76
CA ASP A 265 26.38 32.09 16.84
C ASP A 265 25.63 30.79 17.21
N LEU A 266 24.43 30.67 16.64
CA LEU A 266 23.80 29.38 16.38
C LEU A 266 23.37 29.32 14.91
N GLY A 267 24.38 29.23 14.04
CA GLY A 267 24.42 28.12 13.09
C GLY A 267 23.70 28.29 11.76
N GLY A 268 24.10 29.28 10.97
CA GLY A 268 23.90 29.23 9.52
C GLY A 268 24.67 28.03 8.92
N LEU A 269 24.01 27.24 8.06
CA LEU A 269 24.47 26.14 7.18
C LEU A 269 25.49 25.09 7.70
N SER A 270 26.50 25.49 8.46
CA SER A 270 27.49 24.67 9.17
C SER A 270 26.86 23.77 10.24
N GLY A 271 25.80 24.24 10.92
CA GLY A 271 25.01 23.42 11.85
C GLY A 271 24.14 22.36 11.15
N LEU A 272 23.71 22.65 9.92
CA LEU A 272 22.91 21.73 9.09
C LEU A 272 23.77 20.63 8.48
N LEU A 273 25.01 20.96 8.10
CA LEU A 273 25.99 19.99 7.60
C LEU A 273 26.53 19.05 8.69
N ASN A 274 26.44 19.46 9.95
CA ASN A 274 26.88 18.67 11.11
C ASN A 274 25.76 17.81 11.71
N ASN A 275 24.56 17.80 11.10
CA ASN A 275 23.46 16.95 11.53
C ASN A 275 23.59 15.55 10.88
N PRO A 276 23.87 14.48 11.66
CA PRO A 276 24.09 13.14 11.13
C PRO A 276 22.87 12.59 10.37
N GLN A 277 21.66 13.05 10.69
CA GLN A 277 20.44 12.64 9.99
C GLN A 277 20.32 13.26 8.59
N VAL A 278 20.80 14.49 8.40
CA VAL A 278 20.81 15.17 7.09
C VAL A 278 21.86 14.53 6.19
N MET A 279 23.02 14.16 6.74
CA MET A 279 24.03 13.43 5.99
C MET A 279 23.55 12.03 5.60
N GLN A 280 22.85 11.32 6.50
CA GLN A 280 22.25 10.01 6.18
C GLN A 280 21.16 10.11 5.12
N ALA A 281 20.29 11.12 5.20
CA ALA A 281 19.26 11.36 4.19
C ALA A 281 19.87 11.72 2.82
N ALA A 282 20.91 12.58 2.79
CA ALA A 282 21.63 12.92 1.57
C ALA A 282 22.38 11.70 0.99
N GLN A 283 22.98 10.88 1.84
CA GLN A 283 23.69 9.67 1.43
C GLN A 283 22.73 8.61 0.90
N GLN A 284 21.53 8.50 1.46
CA GLN A 284 20.46 7.62 0.99
C GLN A 284 19.85 8.13 -0.34
N MET A 285 19.80 9.45 -0.53
CA MET A 285 19.39 10.07 -1.79
C MET A 285 20.44 9.90 -2.89
N MET A 286 21.74 10.00 -2.58
CA MET A 286 22.82 9.71 -3.54
C MET A 286 22.91 8.23 -3.93
N GLN A 287 22.57 7.33 -3.00
CA GLN A 287 22.51 5.89 -3.27
C GLN A 287 21.30 5.48 -4.12
N ASN A 288 20.33 6.37 -4.32
CA ASN A 288 19.09 6.06 -5.01
C ASN A 288 19.01 6.83 -6.35
N PRO A 289 19.55 6.25 -7.45
CA PRO A 289 19.67 6.94 -8.73
C PRO A 289 18.31 7.36 -9.32
N ASP A 290 17.23 6.67 -8.96
CA ASP A 290 15.87 7.01 -9.40
C ASP A 290 15.27 8.18 -8.62
N ALA A 291 15.65 8.37 -7.35
CA ALA A 291 15.26 9.55 -6.57
C ALA A 291 15.95 10.81 -7.12
N LEU A 292 17.23 10.72 -7.47
CA LEU A 292 17.98 11.82 -8.08
C LEU A 292 17.48 12.16 -9.49
N ARG A 293 17.08 11.16 -10.28
CA ARG A 293 16.43 11.35 -11.60
C ARG A 293 15.09 12.05 -11.47
N ASN A 294 14.25 11.68 -10.51
CA ASN A 294 12.96 12.33 -10.27
C ASN A 294 13.12 13.76 -9.75
N LEU A 295 14.16 14.00 -8.95
CA LEU A 295 14.52 15.34 -8.47
C LEU A 295 15.05 16.24 -9.60
N MET A 296 15.95 15.74 -10.47
CA MET A 296 16.44 16.47 -11.65
C MET A 296 15.37 16.69 -12.74
N ASN A 297 14.35 15.82 -12.80
CA ASN A 297 13.21 15.99 -13.69
C ASN A 297 12.14 16.94 -13.12
N ASN A 298 12.32 17.44 -11.88
CA ASN A 298 11.38 18.39 -11.30
C ASN A 298 11.57 19.79 -11.95
N PRO A 299 10.53 20.34 -12.64
CA PRO A 299 10.63 21.62 -13.34
C PRO A 299 10.91 22.80 -12.41
N GLN A 300 10.48 22.74 -11.15
CA GLN A 300 10.75 23.79 -10.15
C GLN A 300 12.23 23.81 -9.73
N LEU A 301 12.87 22.65 -9.63
CA LEU A 301 14.30 22.57 -9.33
C LEU A 301 15.15 23.11 -10.48
N ARG A 302 14.71 22.95 -11.73
CA ARG A 302 15.35 23.56 -12.90
C ARG A 302 15.28 25.07 -12.87
N GLN A 303 14.13 25.64 -12.47
CA GLN A 303 14.00 27.08 -12.27
C GLN A 303 14.88 27.57 -11.12
N MET A 304 15.00 26.80 -10.05
CA MET A 304 15.89 27.12 -8.92
C MET A 304 17.39 27.04 -9.30
N ALA A 305 17.78 26.06 -10.11
CA ALA A 305 19.16 25.96 -10.61
C ALA A 305 19.50 27.09 -11.61
N GLN A 306 18.51 27.55 -12.37
CA GLN A 306 18.63 28.73 -13.25
C GLN A 306 18.68 30.04 -12.45
N SER A 307 17.90 30.17 -11.37
CA SER A 307 17.94 31.35 -10.50
C SER A 307 19.21 31.41 -9.64
N MET A 308 19.80 30.26 -9.29
CA MET A 308 21.08 30.18 -8.57
C MET A 308 22.32 30.22 -9.47
N GLY A 309 22.16 30.41 -10.79
CA GLY A 309 23.31 30.59 -11.71
C GLY A 309 24.22 29.35 -11.84
N LEU A 310 23.78 28.18 -11.39
CA LEU A 310 24.50 26.90 -11.52
C LEU A 310 24.26 26.24 -12.89
N GLY A 311 23.39 26.83 -13.72
CA GLY A 311 23.26 26.51 -15.15
C GLY A 311 24.21 27.36 -15.98
N GLY A 312 25.35 26.78 -16.39
CA GLY A 312 26.39 27.43 -17.19
C GLY A 312 25.84 28.19 -18.39
N GLY A 313 26.20 29.47 -18.46
CA GLY A 313 25.89 30.34 -19.59
C GLY A 313 26.76 30.05 -20.82
N ALA A 314 26.12 29.93 -21.97
CA ALA A 314 26.62 30.25 -23.31
C ALA A 314 25.44 30.14 -24.28
N GLY A 315 25.02 31.11 -25.08
CA GLY A 315 25.41 32.48 -25.28
C GLY A 315 24.34 33.09 -26.19
N SER A 316 24.03 34.36 -25.93
CA SER A 316 23.27 35.23 -26.81
C SER A 316 23.91 35.34 -28.19
N GLY A 317 23.14 35.19 -29.26
CA GLY A 317 23.61 35.42 -30.62
C GLY A 317 22.46 35.55 -31.62
N ALA A 318 22.25 36.78 -32.09
CA ALA A 318 21.29 37.17 -33.12
C ALA A 318 21.55 36.50 -34.49
N GLY A 319 20.53 36.43 -35.34
CA GLY A 319 20.74 36.17 -36.77
C GLY A 319 19.48 35.78 -37.54
N ALA A 320 18.94 36.73 -38.30
CA ALA A 320 17.93 36.53 -39.34
C ALA A 320 18.46 35.67 -40.51
N GLY A 321 17.57 34.98 -41.24
CA GLY A 321 17.91 34.40 -42.54
C GLY A 321 16.87 33.44 -43.10
N ALA A 322 16.17 33.88 -44.14
CA ALA A 322 15.27 33.10 -44.98
C ALA A 322 15.99 31.97 -45.75
N GLY A 323 15.25 30.94 -46.18
CA GLY A 323 15.73 30.01 -47.20
C GLY A 323 14.88 28.75 -47.34
N ALA A 324 14.23 28.62 -48.50
CA ALA A 324 13.36 27.52 -48.88
C ALA A 324 14.11 26.24 -49.29
N GLY A 325 13.40 25.11 -49.25
CA GLY A 325 13.43 24.12 -50.33
C GLY A 325 14.07 22.75 -50.06
N ALA A 326 13.40 21.73 -50.62
CA ALA A 326 13.86 20.40 -51.02
C ALA A 326 13.81 19.23 -50.01
N GLU A 327 12.72 18.46 -50.17
CA GLU A 327 12.67 17.01 -50.46
C GLU A 327 13.80 16.07 -50.02
N GLY A 328 13.38 14.97 -49.37
CA GLY A 328 13.73 13.61 -49.79
C GLY A 328 14.93 12.95 -49.10
N GLY A 329 14.67 12.03 -48.17
CA GLY A 329 15.71 11.12 -47.69
C GLY A 329 15.31 10.30 -46.46
N ASN A 330 14.80 9.10 -46.70
CA ASN A 330 14.64 8.04 -45.71
C ASN A 330 16.02 7.63 -45.13
N ALA A 331 16.22 7.74 -43.81
CA ALA A 331 17.33 7.07 -43.12
C ALA A 331 17.03 6.88 -41.62
N SER A 332 16.71 5.62 -41.28
CA SER A 332 16.92 5.04 -39.97
C SER A 332 18.38 5.25 -39.50
N GLY A 333 18.59 5.83 -38.32
CA GLY A 333 19.93 6.05 -37.76
C GLY A 333 19.94 6.22 -36.25
N SER A 334 20.27 5.14 -35.55
CA SER A 334 20.70 5.07 -34.15
C SER A 334 21.83 6.08 -33.86
N GLY A 335 21.58 7.05 -32.97
CA GLY A 335 22.59 7.98 -32.46
C GLY A 335 23.26 7.45 -31.19
N SER A 336 24.34 6.69 -31.38
CA SER A 336 25.19 6.09 -30.36
C SER A 336 25.89 7.14 -29.49
N THR A 337 25.96 6.88 -28.18
CA THR A 337 26.84 7.59 -27.24
C THR A 337 28.31 7.46 -27.67
N PRO A 338 29.15 8.51 -27.56
CA PRO A 338 30.56 8.44 -27.95
C PRO A 338 31.32 7.45 -27.07
N SER A 339 32.31 6.78 -27.66
CA SER A 339 33.10 5.74 -26.99
C SER A 339 34.14 6.35 -26.03
N MET A 340 34.50 5.62 -24.97
CA MET A 340 35.45 6.05 -23.94
C MET A 340 36.84 6.43 -24.52
N GLU A 341 37.21 5.84 -25.66
CA GLU A 341 38.45 6.13 -26.37
C GLU A 341 38.47 7.54 -27.00
N GLU A 342 37.30 8.06 -27.41
CA GLU A 342 37.15 9.43 -27.95
C GLU A 342 37.13 10.49 -26.85
N LEU A 343 36.69 10.14 -25.63
CA LEU A 343 36.75 11.03 -24.47
C LEU A 343 38.18 11.22 -23.95
N LEU A 344 39.01 10.17 -24.04
CA LEU A 344 40.41 10.21 -23.57
C LEU A 344 41.35 10.99 -24.49
N ASN A 345 41.01 11.13 -25.78
CA ASN A 345 41.80 11.90 -26.75
C ASN A 345 41.35 13.36 -26.89
N ASN A 346 40.41 13.82 -26.06
CA ASN A 346 39.90 15.18 -26.12
C ASN A 346 40.90 16.18 -25.47
N PRO A 347 41.41 17.18 -26.21
CA PRO A 347 42.39 18.15 -25.69
C PRO A 347 41.86 18.99 -24.51
N MET A 348 40.53 19.12 -24.37
CA MET A 348 39.90 19.82 -23.26
C MET A 348 40.04 19.04 -21.93
N LEU A 349 39.93 17.71 -21.96
CA LEU A 349 40.14 16.85 -20.77
C LEU A 349 41.62 16.80 -20.37
N ARG A 350 42.53 16.84 -21.34
CA ARG A 350 43.98 16.80 -21.08
C ARG A 350 44.50 18.05 -20.36
N ASN A 351 43.95 19.22 -20.70
CA ASN A 351 44.24 20.46 -19.99
C ASN A 351 43.61 20.47 -18.59
N MET A 352 42.41 19.90 -18.43
CA MET A 352 41.73 19.78 -17.13
C MET A 352 42.46 18.83 -16.18
N ALA A 353 43.02 17.71 -16.67
CA ALA A 353 43.80 16.76 -15.87
C ALA A 353 45.14 17.35 -15.39
N ASN A 354 45.83 18.14 -16.23
CA ASN A 354 47.07 18.83 -15.83
C ASN A 354 46.82 19.92 -14.78
N GLN A 355 45.64 20.55 -14.81
CA GLN A 355 45.26 21.57 -13.85
C GLN A 355 44.82 20.97 -12.50
N PHE A 356 44.35 19.72 -12.50
CA PHE A 356 43.95 19.00 -11.28
C PHE A 356 45.10 18.22 -10.60
N MET A 357 46.09 17.74 -11.36
CA MET A 357 47.26 17.04 -10.78
C MET A 357 48.48 17.93 -10.48
N GLY A 358 48.49 19.19 -10.90
CA GLY A 358 49.61 20.13 -10.67
C GLY A 358 49.57 20.89 -9.34
N GLY A 359 48.62 20.60 -8.44
CA GLY A 359 48.26 21.47 -7.33
C GLY A 359 48.65 20.99 -5.93
N GLN A 360 49.71 20.19 -5.74
CA GLN A 360 50.16 19.86 -4.39
C GLN A 360 51.61 19.36 -4.30
N ASN A 361 52.61 20.24 -4.50
CA ASN A 361 53.83 20.21 -3.70
C ASN A 361 54.66 21.47 -3.93
N ASN A 362 54.70 22.38 -2.95
CA ASN A 362 55.84 23.25 -2.63
C ASN A 362 55.41 24.25 -1.55
N ASN A 363 55.26 23.77 -0.30
CA ASN A 363 55.63 24.57 0.87
C ASN A 363 55.65 23.70 2.15
N ALA A 364 56.81 23.13 2.49
CA ALA A 364 57.20 22.80 3.88
C ALA A 364 58.62 22.18 3.93
N GLY A 365 59.50 22.75 4.77
CA GLY A 365 60.75 22.13 5.25
C GLY A 365 61.98 23.03 5.09
N ASN A 366 62.27 23.89 6.08
CA ASN A 366 63.33 23.73 7.10
C ASN A 366 64.75 23.80 6.50
N ASN A 367 65.57 24.82 6.75
CA ASN A 367 66.23 25.23 8.00
C ASN A 367 67.02 24.09 8.69
N GLU A 368 68.30 24.37 8.99
CA GLU A 368 69.34 23.55 9.65
C GLU A 368 70.01 22.51 8.70
N HIS A 369 71.32 22.52 8.41
CA HIS A 369 72.52 22.87 9.17
C HIS A 369 73.67 23.34 8.26
#